data_AF-A0A7C3UMR9-F1
#
_entry.id   AF-A0A7C3UMR9-F1
#
_cell.length_a   1.000
_cell.length_b   1.000
_cell.length_c   1.000
_cell.angle_alpha   90.00
_cell.angle_beta   90.00
_cell.angle_gamma   90.00
#
_symmetry.space_group_name_H-M   'P 1'
#
loop_
_entity.id
_entity.type
_entity.pdbx_description
1 polymer ?
#
loop_
_entity_poly.entity_id
_entity_poly.type
_entity_poly.pdbx_seq_one_letter_code
_entity_poly.pdbx_strand_id
1 'polypeptide(L)'
;LNRTVEAAWRQLESIRCLDERLGLARLPAGLRETAFLRLQYPEATLAELGEMMEPRVSKSAVNHRLRRLAELAARLGEQSVPPGGN
;
A
#
# COMPACT_ATOMS: atom_id res chain seq x y z
N LEU A 1 -18.38 -12.63 2.47
CA LEU A 1 -17.72 -11.92 1.36
C LEU A 1 -17.31 -10.49 1.80
N ASN A 2 -16.58 -10.32 2.91
CA ASN A 2 -16.30 -8.96 3.46
C ASN A 2 -14.80 -8.69 3.76
N ARG A 3 -13.98 -9.74 3.94
CA ARG A 3 -12.58 -9.57 4.38
C ARG A 3 -11.62 -9.08 3.29
N THR A 4 -11.85 -9.46 2.03
CA THR A 4 -10.97 -9.08 0.91
C THR A 4 -11.14 -7.63 0.51
N VAL A 5 -12.38 -7.14 0.53
CA VAL A 5 -12.71 -5.73 0.25
C VAL A 5 -12.10 -4.87 1.34
N GLU A 6 -12.32 -5.17 2.62
CA GLU A 6 -11.72 -4.42 3.74
C GLU A 6 -10.18 -4.35 3.65
N ALA A 7 -9.50 -5.44 3.29
CA ALA A 7 -8.05 -5.45 3.11
C ALA A 7 -7.60 -4.54 1.96
N ALA A 8 -8.33 -4.56 0.84
CA ALA A 8 -8.10 -3.68 -0.30
C ALA A 8 -8.23 -2.19 0.07
N TRP A 9 -9.23 -1.83 0.88
CA TRP A 9 -9.43 -0.47 1.38
C TRP A 9 -8.31 -0.02 2.31
N ARG A 10 -7.90 -0.84 3.29
CA ARG A 10 -6.79 -0.51 4.20
C ARG A 10 -5.47 -0.27 3.49
N GLN A 11 -5.22 -1.01 2.41
CA GLN A 11 -4.04 -0.80 1.57
C GLN A 11 -4.07 0.58 0.90
N LEU A 12 -5.21 0.96 0.33
CA LEU A 12 -5.39 2.27 -0.31
C LEU A 12 -5.23 3.42 0.70
N GLU A 13 -5.82 3.29 1.89
CA GLU A 13 -5.69 4.28 2.97
C GLU A 13 -4.23 4.43 3.41
N SER A 14 -3.53 3.31 3.61
CA SER A 14 -2.11 3.32 3.97
C SER A 14 -1.26 4.03 2.91
N ILE A 15 -1.53 3.76 1.63
CA ILE A 15 -0.80 4.36 0.51
C ILE A 15 -1.09 5.87 0.41
N ARG A 16 -2.35 6.29 0.60
CA ARG A 16 -2.72 7.71 0.61
C ARG A 16 -2.04 8.46 1.76
N CYS A 17 -2.07 7.89 2.97
CA CYS A 17 -1.38 8.45 4.12
C CYS A 17 0.13 8.63 3.85
N LEU A 18 0.77 7.64 3.21
CA LEU A 18 2.16 7.75 2.79
C LEU A 18 2.38 8.89 1.79
N ASP A 19 1.51 9.03 0.80
CA ASP A 19 1.62 10.08 -0.21
C ASP A 19 1.49 11.48 0.41
N GLU A 20 0.52 11.65 1.31
CA GLU A 20 0.26 12.93 1.98
C GLU A 20 1.40 13.34 2.94
N ARG A 21 1.97 12.37 3.66
CA ARG A 21 2.97 12.65 4.71
C ARG A 21 4.40 12.68 4.20
N LEU A 22 4.74 11.77 3.28
CA LEU A 22 6.10 11.56 2.80
C LEU A 22 6.22 11.85 1.29
N GLY A 23 5.16 11.55 0.53
CA GLY A 23 5.17 11.53 -0.93
C GLY A 23 5.66 10.19 -1.47
N LEU A 24 4.87 9.54 -2.33
CA LEU A 24 5.23 8.22 -2.88
C LEU A 24 6.52 8.25 -3.69
N ALA A 25 6.89 9.41 -4.24
CA ALA A 25 8.13 9.60 -5.00
C ALA A 25 9.40 9.28 -4.18
N ARG A 26 9.35 9.39 -2.84
CA ARG A 26 10.48 9.14 -1.94
C ARG A 26 10.63 7.66 -1.57
N LEU A 27 9.67 6.82 -1.95
CA LEU A 27 9.73 5.38 -1.69
C LEU A 27 10.73 4.70 -2.63
N PRO A 28 11.36 3.60 -2.20
CA PRO A 28 12.15 2.73 -3.09
C PRO A 28 11.33 2.31 -4.32
N ALA A 29 11.98 2.19 -5.48
CA ALA A 29 11.33 1.99 -6.77
C ALA A 29 10.23 0.92 -6.77
N GLY A 30 10.49 -0.26 -6.20
CA GLY A 30 9.50 -1.34 -6.13
C GLY A 30 8.31 -1.05 -5.20
N LEU A 31 8.50 -0.32 -4.10
CA LEU A 31 7.40 0.10 -3.22
C LEU A 31 6.57 1.21 -3.87
N ARG A 32 7.25 2.16 -4.51
CA ARG A 32 6.64 3.24 -5.26
C ARG A 32 5.75 2.73 -6.38
N GLU A 33 6.28 1.82 -7.21
CA GLU A 33 5.54 1.21 -8.32
C GLU A 33 4.33 0.42 -7.82
N THR A 34 4.48 -0.40 -6.77
CA THR A 34 3.34 -1.10 -6.14
C THR A 34 2.29 -0.12 -5.61
N ALA A 35 2.70 0.99 -4.99
CA ALA A 35 1.79 2.00 -4.48
C ALA A 35 0.99 2.67 -5.61
N PHE A 36 1.65 3.08 -6.69
CA PHE A 36 1.00 3.67 -7.86
C PHE A 36 0.03 2.69 -8.53
N LEU A 37 0.47 1.46 -8.82
CA LEU A 37 -0.40 0.46 -9.45
C LEU A 37 -1.61 0.15 -8.58
N ARG A 38 -1.46 0.10 -7.24
CA ARG A 38 -2.59 -0.13 -6.35
C ARG A 38 -3.60 1.02 -6.35
N LEU A 39 -3.13 2.28 -6.45
CA LEU A 39 -4.01 3.45 -6.58
C LEU A 39 -4.71 3.49 -7.95
N GLN A 40 -4.01 3.13 -9.02
CA GLN A 40 -4.55 3.11 -10.38
C GLN A 40 -5.53 1.96 -10.60
N TYR A 41 -5.27 0.80 -10.01
CA TYR A 41 -6.04 -0.43 -10.17
C TYR A 41 -6.48 -0.99 -8.80
N PRO A 42 -7.42 -0.31 -8.10
CA PRO A 42 -7.86 -0.70 -6.76
C PRO A 42 -8.59 -2.05 -6.73
N GLU A 43 -9.18 -2.47 -7.84
CA GLU A 43 -9.91 -3.73 -7.97
C GLU A 43 -9.01 -4.89 -8.40
N ALA A 44 -7.81 -4.60 -8.92
CA ALA A 44 -6.88 -5.63 -9.36
C ALA A 44 -6.42 -6.48 -8.18
N THR A 45 -6.31 -7.78 -8.44
CA THR A 45 -5.74 -8.74 -7.50
C THR A 45 -4.24 -8.53 -7.37
N LEU A 46 -3.66 -9.07 -6.29
CA LEU A 46 -2.21 -9.02 -6.06
C LEU A 46 -1.39 -9.70 -7.17
N ALA A 47 -1.96 -10.67 -7.89
CA ALA A 47 -1.30 -11.32 -9.01
C ALA A 47 -1.29 -10.41 -10.24
N GLU A 48 -2.45 -9.82 -10.59
CA GLU A 48 -2.57 -8.89 -11.72
C GLU A 48 -1.68 -7.66 -11.52
N LEU A 49 -1.64 -7.10 -10.30
CA LEU A 49 -0.71 -6.01 -9.98
C LEU A 49 0.75 -6.41 -10.23
N GLY A 50 1.13 -7.66 -9.92
CA GLY A 50 2.49 -8.15 -10.13
C GLY A 50 2.84 -8.37 -11.60
N GLU A 51 1.86 -8.72 -12.43
CA GLU A 51 2.02 -8.84 -13.88
C GLU A 51 2.14 -7.49 -14.59
N MET A 52 1.61 -6.42 -13.99
CA MET A 52 1.73 -5.04 -14.50
C MET A 52 3.08 -4.38 -14.17
N MET A 53 3.90 -4.98 -13.32
CA MET A 53 5.21 -4.43 -12.91
C MET A 53 6.31 -4.81 -13.90
N GLU A 54 7.36 -3.98 -13.97
CA GLU A 54 8.55 -4.28 -14.78
C GLU A 54 9.85 -4.20 -13.93
N PRO A 55 10.52 -5.34 -13.66
CA PRO A 55 10.17 -6.70 -14.08
C PRO A 55 8.94 -7.25 -13.35
N ARG A 56 8.23 -8.19 -13.99
CA ARG A 56 7.07 -8.87 -13.40
C ARG A 56 7.46 -9.54 -12.08
N VAL A 57 6.56 -9.47 -11.10
CA VAL A 57 6.78 -10.05 -9.78
C VAL A 57 5.64 -10.97 -9.38
N SER A 58 5.94 -11.90 -8.46
CA SER A 58 4.93 -12.83 -7.94
C SER A 58 3.93 -12.12 -7.02
N LYS A 59 2.73 -12.71 -6.88
CA LYS A 59 1.71 -12.32 -5.89
C LYS A 59 2.29 -12.09 -4.48
N SER A 60 3.18 -12.99 -4.04
CA SER A 60 3.80 -12.91 -2.72
C SER A 60 4.72 -11.70 -2.59
N ALA A 61 5.48 -11.37 -3.63
CA ALA A 61 6.33 -10.18 -3.65
C ALA A 61 5.49 -8.89 -3.56
N VAL A 62 4.38 -8.78 -4.31
CA VAL A 62 3.44 -7.64 -4.20
C VAL A 62 2.87 -7.53 -2.80
N ASN A 63 2.43 -8.66 -2.22
CA ASN A 63 1.90 -8.69 -0.85
C ASN A 63 2.93 -8.18 0.18
N HIS A 64 4.19 -8.60 0.07
CA HIS A 64 5.26 -8.12 0.95
C HIS A 64 5.49 -6.61 0.80
N ARG A 65 5.46 -6.09 -0.42
CA ARG A 65 5.58 -4.65 -0.70
C ARG A 65 4.42 -3.86 -0.08
N LEU A 66 3.19 -4.33 -0.23
CA LEU A 66 2.00 -3.71 0.38
C LEU A 66 2.01 -3.74 1.91
N ARG A 67 2.46 -4.84 2.53
CA ARG A 67 2.67 -4.89 3.99
C ARG A 67 3.68 -3.86 4.44
N ARG A 68 4.80 -3.75 3.72
CA ARG A 68 5.84 -2.77 4.04
C ARG A 68 5.35 -1.33 3.88
N LEU A 69 4.51 -1.05 2.88
CA LEU A 69 3.82 0.23 2.74
C LEU A 69 2.92 0.50 3.97
N ALA A 70 2.11 -0.47 4.39
CA ALA A 70 1.28 -0.32 5.58
C ALA A 70 2.10 -0.09 6.86
N GLU A 71 3.22 -0.79 7.04
CA GLU A 71 4.14 -0.56 8.17
C GLU A 71 4.76 0.83 8.16
N LEU A 72 5.15 1.34 6.99
CA LEU A 72 5.65 2.71 6.83
C LEU A 72 4.56 3.74 7.14
N ALA A 73 3.34 3.50 6.66
CA ALA A 73 2.19 4.36 6.92
C ALA A 73 1.85 4.41 8.43
N ALA A 74 1.84 3.26 9.10
CA ALA A 74 1.59 3.16 10.53
C ALA A 74 2.59 3.98 11.35
N ARG A 75 3.90 3.86 11.02
CA ARG A 75 4.96 4.65 11.68
C ARG A 75 4.81 6.17 11.49
N LEU A 76 4.18 6.61 10.40
CA LEU A 76 3.89 8.02 10.16
C LEU A 76 2.59 8.46 10.86
N GLY A 77 1.59 7.57 10.93
CA GLY A 77 0.31 7.81 11.61
C GLY A 77 0.43 7.87 13.14
N GLU A 78 1.26 7.01 13.75
CA GLU A 78 1.54 7.02 15.20
C GLU A 78 2.18 8.33 15.67
N GLN A 79 2.81 9.09 14.78
CA GLN A 79 3.39 10.40 15.10
C GLN A 79 2.37 11.55 15.03
N SER A 80 1.12 11.31 14.61
CA SER A 80 0.09 12.35 14.42
C SER A 80 -1.24 12.06 15.12
N VAL A 81 -1.35 11.02 15.93
CA VAL A 81 -2.57 10.72 16.71
C VAL A 81 -2.21 10.65 18.20
N PRO A 82 -2.60 11.61 19.06
CA PRO A 82 -2.55 11.39 20.50
C PRO A 82 -3.46 10.19 20.83
N PRO A 83 -3.06 9.30 21.75
CA PRO A 83 -3.91 8.19 22.16
C PRO A 83 -5.16 8.76 22.86
N GLY A 84 -6.30 8.73 22.15
CA GLY A 84 -7.57 9.22 22.66
C GLY A 84 -8.75 8.66 21.88
N GLY A 85 -9.50 7.76 22.54
CA GLY A 85 -10.79 7.20 22.10
C GLY A 85 -10.69 5.68 21.95
N ASN A 86 -11.19 4.85 22.87
CA ASN A 86 -12.22 4.96 23.91
C ASN A 86 -11.76 4.20 25.15
#